data_AF-A0A6J6SSG7-F1
#
_entry.id   AF-A0A6J6SSG7-F1
#
_cell.length_a   1.000
_cell.length_b   1.000
_cell.length_c   1.000
_cell.angle_alpha   90.00
_cell.angle_beta   90.00
_cell.angle_gamma   90.00
#
_symmetry.space_group_name_H-M   'P 1'
#
loop_
_entity.id
_entity.type
_entity.pdbx_description
1 polymer ?
#
loop_
_entity_poly.entity_id
_entity_poly.type
_entity_poly.pdbx_seq_one_letter_code
_entity_poly.pdbx_strand_id
1 'polypeptide(L)'
;MQLVEIIEASIAEHQNTIATLIKNNGVEIEVAGKTCASSLLNGGTIFWCGNGGSASESQHMATELIGRFKKNRIPLKSISLNSDTAALT
;
A
#
# COMPACT_ATOMS: atom_id res chain seq x y z
N MET A 1 2.68 8.61 32.45
CA MET A 1 2.67 9.42 31.22
C MET A 1 1.26 9.93 31.04
N GLN A 2 1.05 11.25 30.94
CA GLN A 2 -0.26 11.81 30.62
C GLN A 2 -0.64 11.44 29.18
N LEU A 3 -1.95 11.39 28.87
CA LEU A 3 -2.43 11.02 27.54
C LEU A 3 -1.86 11.93 26.43
N VAL A 4 -1.68 13.22 26.73
CA VAL A 4 -1.09 14.19 25.80
C VAL A 4 0.35 13.82 25.45
N GLU A 5 1.17 13.44 26.44
CA GLU A 5 2.56 13.02 26.22
C GLU A 5 2.64 11.77 25.33
N ILE A 6 1.69 10.82 25.44
CA ILE A 6 1.61 9.65 24.57
C ILE A 6 1.34 10.05 23.12
N ILE A 7 0.39 10.96 22.91
CA ILE A 7 0.01 11.44 21.57
C ILE A 7 1.19 12.18 20.92
N GLU A 8 1.81 13.10 21.66
CA GLU A 8 2.96 13.87 21.17
C GLU A 8 4.13 12.96 20.82
N ALA A 9 4.44 11.98 21.67
CA ALA A 9 5.49 11.00 21.41
C ALA A 9 5.19 10.16 20.15
N SER A 10 3.96 9.68 19.98
CA SER A 10 3.56 8.86 18.82
C SER A 10 3.64 9.65 17.50
N ILE A 11 3.22 10.92 17.51
CA ILE A 11 3.33 11.80 16.33
C ILE A 11 4.80 12.08 16.01
N ALA A 12 5.63 12.37 17.02
CA ALA A 12 7.05 12.61 16.82
C ALA A 12 7.77 11.37 16.24
N GLU A 13 7.43 10.18 16.73
CA GLU A 13 7.95 8.92 16.20
C GLU A 13 7.54 8.74 14.72
N HIS A 14 6.26 8.95 14.40
CA HIS A 14 5.77 8.86 13.02
C HIS A 14 6.51 9.82 12.07
N GLN A 15 6.72 11.07 12.48
CA GLN A 15 7.49 12.05 11.70
C GLN A 15 8.92 11.57 11.43
N ASN A 16 9.58 10.98 12.44
CA ASN A 16 10.93 10.44 12.29
C ASN A 16 10.97 9.23 11.33
N THR A 17 9.97 8.34 11.39
CA THR A 17 9.82 7.22 10.45
C THR A 17 9.67 7.73 9.02
N ILE A 18 8.83 8.74 8.78
CA ILE A 18 8.64 9.33 7.45
C ILE A 18 9.92 10.02 6.96
N ALA A 19 10.61 10.77 7.81
CA ALA A 19 11.88 11.40 7.46
C ALA A 19 12.95 10.36 7.06
N THR A 20 13.00 9.23 7.77
CA THR A 20 13.90 8.11 7.47
C THR A 20 13.55 7.45 6.14
N LEU A 21 12.26 7.22 5.88
CA LEU A 21 11.76 6.64 4.63
C LEU A 21 12.15 7.52 3.42
N ILE A 22 11.94 8.83 3.52
CA ILE A 22 12.29 9.80 2.46
C ILE A 22 13.79 9.75 2.17
N LYS A 23 14.61 9.69 3.22
CA LYS A 23 16.07 9.68 3.09
C LYS A 23 16.60 8.39 2.44
N ASN A 24 15.98 7.25 2.75
CA ASN A 24 16.61 5.95 2.52
C ASN A 24 15.91 5.09 1.46
N ASN A 25 14.65 5.32 1.12
CA ASN A 25 13.85 4.36 0.36
C ASN A 25 13.29 4.86 -0.97
N GLY A 26 13.70 6.06 -1.43
CA GLY A 26 13.19 6.64 -2.67
C GLY A 26 13.44 5.76 -3.90
N VAL A 27 14.62 5.14 -3.98
CA VAL A 27 15.00 4.28 -5.10
C VAL A 27 14.18 2.99 -5.09
N GLU A 28 14.00 2.36 -3.94
CA GLU A 28 13.27 1.11 -3.77
C GLU A 28 11.78 1.31 -4.09
N ILE A 29 11.20 2.43 -3.67
CA ILE A 29 9.81 2.79 -3.99
C ILE A 29 9.65 2.98 -5.50
N GLU A 30 10.59 3.66 -6.17
CA GLU A 30 10.55 3.85 -7.62
C GLU A 30 10.66 2.51 -8.36
N VAL A 31 11.59 1.64 -7.94
CA VAL A 31 11.77 0.30 -8.51
C VAL A 31 10.52 -0.56 -8.34
N ALA A 32 9.89 -0.54 -7.15
CA ALA A 32 8.66 -1.27 -6.90
C ALA A 32 7.51 -0.77 -7.81
N GLY A 33 7.35 0.54 -7.94
CA GLY A 33 6.36 1.15 -8.82
C GLY A 33 6.57 0.80 -10.30
N LYS A 34 7.82 0.88 -10.78
CA LYS A 34 8.19 0.50 -12.16
C LYS A 34 7.96 -0.98 -12.44
N THR A 35 8.25 -1.84 -11.47
CA THR A 35 8.01 -3.29 -11.57
C THR A 35 6.52 -3.59 -11.74
N CYS A 36 5.67 -2.97 -10.91
CA CYS A 36 4.22 -3.11 -11.00
C CYS A 36 3.68 -2.59 -12.35
N ALA A 37 4.14 -1.42 -12.78
CA ALA A 37 3.74 -0.83 -14.06
C ALA A 37 4.13 -1.72 -15.25
N SER A 38 5.37 -2.25 -15.25
CA SER A 38 5.84 -3.16 -16.29
C SER A 38 5.01 -4.43 -16.37
N SER A 39 4.67 -5.05 -15.23
CA SER A 39 3.79 -6.23 -15.18
C SER A 39 2.43 -5.94 -15.83
N LEU A 40 1.79 -4.82 -15.47
CA LEU A 40 0.49 -4.41 -16.00
C LEU A 40 0.54 -4.11 -17.51
N LEU A 41 1.58 -3.43 -17.98
CA LEU A 41 1.77 -3.14 -19.40
C LEU A 41 1.96 -4.40 -20.25
N ASN A 42 2.57 -5.44 -19.67
CA ASN A 42 2.73 -6.75 -20.29
C ASN A 42 1.52 -7.67 -20.08
N GLY A 43 0.38 -7.12 -19.64
CA GLY A 43 -0.89 -7.86 -19.48
C GLY A 43 -1.00 -8.69 -18.19
N GLY A 44 -0.01 -8.56 -17.30
CA GLY A 44 0.04 -9.20 -15.98
C GLY A 44 -0.99 -8.65 -14.98
N THR A 45 -1.03 -9.25 -13.80
CA THR A 45 -1.96 -8.93 -12.71
C THR A 45 -1.18 -8.71 -11.41
N ILE A 46 -1.54 -7.67 -10.66
CA ILE A 46 -0.93 -7.38 -9.36
C ILE A 46 -1.77 -8.01 -8.24
N PHE A 47 -1.17 -8.95 -7.51
CA PHE A 47 -1.78 -9.59 -6.35
C PHE A 47 -1.24 -8.97 -5.05
N TRP A 48 -2.13 -8.61 -4.13
CA TRP A 48 -1.80 -8.08 -2.82
C TRP A 48 -2.18 -9.07 -1.72
N CYS A 49 -1.37 -9.17 -0.67
CA CYS A 49 -1.66 -9.97 0.51
C CYS A 49 -1.08 -9.32 1.77
N GLY A 50 -1.65 -9.64 2.93
CA GLY A 50 -1.16 -9.16 4.23
C GLY A 50 -2.02 -9.69 5.38
N ASN A 51 -1.56 -9.49 6.61
CA ASN A 51 -2.28 -9.87 7.83
C ASN A 51 -2.67 -8.63 8.64
N GLY A 52 -3.76 -8.70 9.40
CA GLY A 52 -4.21 -7.59 10.26
C GLY A 52 -4.38 -6.28 9.48
N GLY A 53 -3.75 -5.20 9.93
CA GLY A 53 -3.78 -3.91 9.23
C GLY A 53 -3.29 -3.97 7.78
N SER A 54 -2.31 -4.82 7.47
CA SER A 54 -1.82 -5.00 6.10
C SER A 54 -2.83 -5.67 5.17
N ALA A 55 -3.81 -6.40 5.70
CA ALA A 55 -4.93 -6.93 4.91
C ALA A 55 -5.85 -5.81 4.41
N SER A 56 -6.06 -4.77 5.23
CA SER A 56 -6.77 -3.55 4.83
C SER A 56 -6.03 -2.82 3.71
N GLU A 57 -4.71 -2.63 3.86
CA GLU A 57 -3.90 -2.00 2.80
C GLU A 57 -3.88 -2.82 1.51
N SER A 58 -3.83 -4.15 1.61
CA SER A 58 -3.95 -5.06 0.46
C SER A 58 -5.24 -4.80 -0.34
N GLN A 59 -6.39 -4.73 0.34
CA GLN A 59 -7.68 -4.42 -0.29
C GLN A 59 -7.72 -2.98 -0.86
N HIS A 60 -7.18 -2.02 -0.12
CA HIS A 60 -7.11 -0.63 -0.54
C HIS A 60 -6.30 -0.47 -1.84
N MET A 61 -5.08 -1.03 -1.88
CA MET A 61 -4.19 -1.01 -3.05
C MET A 61 -4.82 -1.69 -4.27
N ALA A 62 -5.49 -2.83 -4.08
CA ALA A 62 -6.23 -3.49 -5.17
C ALA A 62 -7.33 -2.57 -5.72
N THR A 63 -8.08 -1.93 -4.83
CA THR A 63 -9.22 -1.05 -5.18
C THR A 63 -8.76 0.20 -5.92
N GLU A 64 -7.64 0.82 -5.53
CA GLU A 64 -7.08 1.96 -6.25
C GLU A 64 -6.67 1.61 -7.70
N LEU A 65 -6.15 0.40 -7.92
CA LEU A 65 -5.78 -0.10 -9.25
C LEU A 65 -7.00 -0.47 -10.09
N ILE A 66 -7.96 -1.21 -9.55
CA ILE A 66 -9.21 -1.57 -10.25
C ILE A 66 -10.04 -0.32 -10.56
N GLY A 67 -10.19 0.56 -9.56
CA GLY A 67 -10.90 1.81 -9.67
C GLY A 67 -10.03 2.91 -10.27
N ARG A 68 -9.96 4.03 -9.56
CA ARG A 68 -9.20 5.22 -9.97
C ARG A 68 -8.48 5.78 -8.75
N PHE A 69 -7.16 5.92 -8.85
CA PHE A 69 -6.37 6.62 -7.84
C PHE A 69 -6.47 8.14 -8.01
N LYS A 70 -5.81 8.71 -9.03
CA LYS A 70 -5.79 10.17 -9.30
C LYS A 70 -6.29 10.57 -10.68
N LYS A 71 -6.01 9.77 -11.71
CA LYS A 71 -6.39 10.08 -13.10
C LYS A 71 -7.59 9.26 -13.53
N ASN A 72 -8.41 9.82 -14.41
CA ASN A 72 -9.42 9.03 -15.09
C ASN A 72 -8.72 8.12 -16.12
N ARG A 73 -8.81 6.80 -15.90
CA ARG A 73 -8.22 5.77 -16.76
C ARG A 73 -9.08 4.51 -16.73
N ILE A 74 -8.76 3.57 -17.62
CA ILE A 74 -9.33 2.23 -17.55
C ILE A 74 -8.88 1.49 -16.27
N PRO A 75 -9.69 0.55 -15.77
CA PRO A 75 -9.29 -0.36 -14.69
C PRO A 75 -7.98 -1.09 -14.99
N LEU A 76 -7.16 -1.29 -13.95
CA LEU A 76 -5.94 -2.10 -14.03
C LEU A 76 -6.17 -3.45 -13.34
N LYS A 77 -5.55 -4.51 -13.86
CA LYS A 77 -5.69 -5.87 -13.30
C LYS A 77 -5.01 -5.97 -11.94
N SER A 78 -5.81 -5.98 -10.88
CA SER A 78 -5.31 -6.15 -9.53
C SER A 78 -6.31 -6.90 -8.65
N ILE A 79 -5.80 -7.69 -7.71
CA ILE A 79 -6.60 -8.54 -6.81
C ILE A 79 -5.96 -8.48 -5.41
N SER A 80 -6.78 -8.31 -4.38
CA SER A 80 -6.35 -8.57 -3.00
C SER A 80 -6.77 -9.98 -2.61
N LEU A 81 -5.80 -10.78 -2.19
CA LEU A 81 -5.99 -12.14 -1.67
C LEU A 81 -6.62 -12.15 -0.26
N ASN A 82 -6.90 -10.97 0.30
CA ASN A 82 -7.59 -10.79 1.57
C ASN A 82 -9.08 -10.50 1.43
N SER A 83 -9.58 -10.38 0.20
CA SER A 83 -10.95 -9.92 -0.07
C SER A 83 -12.00 -11.01 0.15
N ASP A 84 -11.58 -12.28 0.08
CA ASP A 84 -12.47 -13.43 0.24
C ASP A 84 -12.24 -14.09 1.60
N THR A 85 -12.98 -13.62 2.60
CA THR A 85 -12.99 -14.22 3.94
C THR A 85 -13.60 -15.61 3.96
N ALA A 86 -14.38 -16.01 2.94
CA ALA A 86 -14.90 -17.36 2.82
C ALA A 86 -13.85 -18.34 2.26
N ALA A 87 -12.85 -17.85 1.53
CA ALA A 87 -11.70 -18.64 1.05
C ALA A 87 -10.53 -18.68 2.06
N LEU A 88 -10.48 -17.74 3.01
CA LEU A 88 -9.53 -17.71 4.12
C LEU A 88 -10.11 -18.45 5.33
N THR A 89 -10.24 -19.77 5.21
CA THR A 89 -10.64 -20.65 6.32
C THR A 89 -9.44 -21.15 7.10
#